data_AF-A0A1F6F3Z8-F1
#
_entry.id   AF-A0A1F6F3Z8-F1
#
_cell.length_a   1.000
_cell.length_b   1.000
_cell.length_c   1.000
_cell.angle_alpha   90.00
_cell.angle_beta   90.00
_cell.angle_gamma   90.00
#
_symmetry.space_group_name_H-M   'P 1'
#
loop_
_entity.id
_entity.type
_entity.pdbx_description
1 polymer ?
#
loop_
_entity_poly.entity_id
_entity_poly.type
_entity_poly.pdbx_seq_one_letter_code
_entity_poly.pdbx_strand_id
1 'polypeptide(L)'
;MFLSRAMRWLVTATTLVIVFPALAVAQIIPHIVPEKCRASAATTCGICDIAQLVQNVINAGIYIAIFLSAVLFAYAGWQYITAGGQEGKATEAKKIFWNVGIGLVLVLGAWLIVDLIMKMLVNQSALFGPWNEIC
;
A
#
# COMPACT_ATOMS: atom_id res chain seq x y z
N MET A 1 24.78 -29.87 -19.48
CA MET A 1 24.36 -30.28 -18.11
C MET A 1 25.19 -29.58 -17.01
N PHE A 2 25.51 -28.29 -17.16
CA PHE A 2 26.18 -27.53 -16.09
C PHE A 2 25.53 -26.16 -15.99
N LEU A 3 24.30 -26.13 -15.45
CA LEU A 3 23.82 -24.92 -14.80
C LEU A 3 24.83 -24.64 -13.69
N SER A 4 25.63 -23.59 -13.85
CA SER A 4 26.58 -23.16 -12.83
C SER A 4 25.84 -23.06 -11.49
N ARG A 5 26.50 -23.42 -10.39
CA ARG A 5 25.89 -23.35 -9.06
C ARG A 5 25.23 -21.97 -8.83
N ALA A 6 25.83 -20.92 -9.37
CA ALA A 6 25.31 -19.55 -9.39
C ALA A 6 23.96 -19.39 -10.14
N MET A 7 23.79 -20.03 -11.30
CA MET A 7 22.54 -19.97 -12.07
C MET A 7 21.38 -20.67 -11.33
N ARG A 8 21.65 -21.77 -10.63
CA ARG A 8 20.64 -22.44 -9.79
C ARG A 8 20.22 -21.57 -8.60
N TRP A 9 21.18 -20.89 -7.96
CA TRP A 9 20.90 -19.95 -6.86
C TRP A 9 20.14 -18.70 -7.31
N LEU A 10 20.43 -18.15 -8.49
CA LEU A 10 19.69 -17.02 -9.06
C LEU A 10 18.24 -17.37 -9.40
N VAL A 11 18.00 -18.57 -9.96
CA VAL A 11 16.66 -19.06 -10.29
C VAL A 11 15.86 -19.40 -9.03
N THR A 12 16.48 -19.97 -7.99
CA THR A 12 15.82 -20.21 -6.70
C THR A 12 15.53 -18.90 -5.97
N ALA A 13 16.40 -17.89 -6.06
CA ALA A 13 16.16 -16.60 -5.42
C ALA A 13 15.00 -15.83 -6.10
N THR A 14 14.93 -15.86 -7.43
CA THR A 14 13.81 -15.23 -8.17
C THR A 14 12.48 -15.93 -7.93
N THR A 15 12.46 -17.27 -7.86
CA THR A 15 11.24 -18.01 -7.49
C THR A 15 10.85 -17.78 -6.03
N LEU A 16 11.81 -17.69 -5.09
CA LEU A 16 11.52 -17.37 -3.70
C LEU A 16 10.92 -15.97 -3.54
N VAL A 17 11.42 -14.97 -4.27
CA VAL A 17 10.91 -13.58 -4.27
C VAL A 17 9.48 -13.47 -4.81
N ILE A 18 9.05 -14.38 -5.70
CA ILE A 18 7.69 -14.42 -6.25
C ILE A 18 6.73 -15.25 -5.36
N VAL A 19 7.24 -16.26 -4.64
CA VAL A 19 6.44 -17.11 -3.73
C VAL A 19 6.27 -16.47 -2.35
N PHE A 20 7.22 -15.65 -1.89
CA PHE A 20 7.15 -14.96 -0.59
C PHE A 20 5.92 -14.04 -0.42
N PRO A 21 5.52 -13.25 -1.43
CA PRO A 21 4.31 -12.44 -1.37
C PRO A 21 3.04 -13.27 -1.20
N ALA A 22 2.99 -14.50 -1.72
CA ALA A 22 1.81 -15.36 -1.66
C ALA A 22 1.46 -15.78 -0.22
N LEU A 23 2.45 -15.86 0.68
CA LEU A 23 2.19 -16.14 2.11
C LEU A 23 1.74 -14.88 2.87
N ALA A 24 2.17 -13.70 2.42
CA ALA A 24 1.71 -12.43 2.98
C ALA A 24 0.23 -12.17 2.66
N VAL A 25 -0.32 -12.71 1.56
CA VAL A 25 -1.72 -12.45 1.17
C VAL A 25 -2.78 -13.05 2.11
N ALA A 26 -2.42 -14.04 2.92
CA ALA A 26 -3.36 -14.75 3.79
C ALA A 26 -3.89 -13.90 4.98
N GLN A 27 -3.25 -12.78 5.29
CA GLN A 27 -3.63 -11.87 6.39
C GLN A 27 -4.13 -10.50 5.89
N ILE A 28 -4.36 -10.34 4.58
CA ILE A 28 -4.74 -9.06 3.93
C ILE A 28 -6.27 -8.91 3.85
N ILE A 29 -7.05 -9.50 4.76
CA ILE A 29 -8.47 -9.13 4.86
C ILE A 29 -8.57 -8.07 5.96
N PRO A 30 -8.46 -6.77 5.64
CA PRO A 30 -8.76 -5.73 6.61
C PRO A 30 -10.22 -5.91 7.01
N HIS A 31 -10.45 -6.09 8.31
CA HIS A 31 -11.79 -6.09 8.85
C HIS A 31 -12.29 -4.65 8.78
N ILE A 32 -13.07 -4.36 7.74
CA ILE A 32 -13.58 -3.01 7.48
C ILE A 32 -14.50 -2.57 8.63
N VAL A 33 -15.42 -3.46 9.03
CA VAL A 33 -16.38 -3.21 10.11
C VAL A 33 -15.70 -3.39 11.48
N PRO A 34 -15.79 -2.40 12.40
CA PRO A 34 -15.28 -2.52 13.77
C PRO A 34 -15.92 -3.72 14.49
N GLU A 35 -15.13 -4.42 15.31
CA GLU A 35 -15.56 -5.63 16.01
C GLU A 35 -16.79 -5.37 16.91
N LYS A 36 -16.84 -4.20 17.55
CA LYS A 36 -17.95 -3.75 18.39
C LYS A 36 -19.28 -3.65 17.66
N CYS A 37 -19.26 -3.32 16.36
CA CYS A 37 -20.46 -3.22 15.52
C CYS A 37 -20.73 -4.53 14.75
N ARG A 38 -19.85 -5.54 14.85
CA ARG A 38 -20.02 -6.87 14.25
C ARG A 38 -20.60 -7.90 15.23
N ALA A 39 -20.33 -7.76 16.52
CA ALA A 39 -20.60 -8.81 17.52
C ALA A 39 -22.06 -8.88 18.02
N SER A 40 -22.87 -7.82 17.91
CA SER A 40 -24.24 -7.85 18.43
C SER A 40 -25.11 -6.70 17.94
N ALA A 41 -26.35 -7.00 17.51
CA ALA A 41 -27.39 -6.04 17.11
C ALA A 41 -27.87 -5.12 18.27
N ALA A 42 -27.28 -5.24 19.46
CA ALA A 42 -27.62 -4.49 20.67
C ALA A 42 -26.50 -3.54 21.15
N THR A 43 -25.33 -3.52 20.48
CA THR A 43 -24.28 -2.53 20.78
C THR A 43 -24.57 -1.27 19.98
N THR A 44 -24.88 -0.17 20.66
CA THR A 44 -25.08 1.14 20.02
C THR A 44 -23.76 1.57 19.35
N CYS A 45 -23.67 1.40 18.03
CA CYS A 45 -22.50 1.82 17.25
C CYS A 45 -22.42 3.36 17.36
N GLY A 46 -21.36 3.86 17.98
CA GLY A 46 -21.19 5.29 18.23
C GLY A 46 -20.59 6.03 17.03
N ILE A 47 -20.51 7.35 17.14
CA ILE A 47 -19.85 8.20 16.14
C ILE A 47 -18.34 7.86 16.03
N CYS A 48 -17.73 7.45 17.15
CA CYS A 48 -16.34 6.97 17.21
C CYS A 48 -16.13 5.68 16.39
N ASP A 49 -17.09 4.75 16.38
CA ASP A 49 -16.97 3.51 15.60
C ASP A 49 -17.11 3.76 14.09
N ILE A 50 -17.87 4.80 13.70
CA ILE A 50 -17.97 5.24 12.30
C ILE A 50 -16.64 5.85 11.84
N ALA A 51 -15.96 6.62 12.70
CA ALA A 51 -14.60 7.10 12.42
C ALA A 51 -13.63 5.93 12.20
N GLN A 52 -13.72 4.88 13.04
CA GLN A 52 -12.90 3.66 12.91
C GLN A 52 -13.17 2.92 11.60
N LEU A 53 -14.43 2.80 11.22
CA LEU A 53 -14.83 2.22 9.95
C LEU A 53 -14.18 2.97 8.77
N VAL A 54 -14.26 4.31 8.75
CA VAL A 54 -13.67 5.13 7.69
C VAL A 54 -12.14 4.97 7.65
N GLN A 55 -11.48 4.97 8.81
CA GLN A 55 -10.03 4.74 8.88
C GLN A 55 -9.65 3.36 8.34
N ASN A 56 -10.42 2.32 8.64
CA ASN A 56 -10.19 0.96 8.12
C ASN A 56 -10.37 0.89 6.60
N VAL A 57 -11.38 1.58 6.05
CA VAL A 57 -11.57 1.70 4.59
C VAL A 57 -10.38 2.40 3.93
N ILE A 58 -9.93 3.51 4.49
CA ILE A 58 -8.78 4.25 3.93
C ILE A 58 -7.52 3.39 4.00
N ASN A 59 -7.27 2.73 5.14
CA ASN A 59 -6.14 1.81 5.28
C ASN A 59 -6.20 0.69 4.24
N ALA A 60 -7.37 0.07 4.02
CA ALA A 60 -7.55 -0.96 3.00
C ALA A 60 -7.21 -0.43 1.60
N GLY A 61 -7.66 0.78 1.26
CA GLY A 61 -7.32 1.44 0.00
C GLY A 61 -5.82 1.71 -0.16
N ILE A 62 -5.16 2.21 0.90
CA ILE A 62 -3.71 2.45 0.91
C ILE A 62 -2.93 1.15 0.73
N TYR A 63 -3.33 0.06 1.40
CA TYR A 63 -2.70 -1.25 1.22
C TYR A 63 -2.75 -1.73 -0.23
N ILE A 64 -3.92 -1.63 -0.86
CA ILE A 64 -4.09 -1.99 -2.28
C ILE A 64 -3.22 -1.09 -3.17
N ALA A 65 -3.19 0.21 -2.91
CA ALA A 65 -2.40 1.17 -3.67
C ALA A 65 -0.89 0.89 -3.57
N ILE A 66 -0.38 0.59 -2.37
CA ILE A 66 1.03 0.25 -2.16
C ILE A 66 1.38 -1.06 -2.87
N PHE A 67 0.52 -2.08 -2.75
CA PHE A 67 0.75 -3.36 -3.40
C PHE A 67 0.81 -3.23 -4.93
N LEU A 68 -0.16 -2.54 -5.53
CA LEU A 68 -0.16 -2.27 -6.98
C LEU A 68 1.04 -1.43 -7.40
N SER A 69 1.40 -0.41 -6.62
CA SER A 69 2.57 0.44 -6.90
C SER A 69 3.86 -0.38 -6.89
N ALA A 70 4.03 -1.29 -5.94
CA ALA A 70 5.20 -2.17 -5.86
C ALA A 70 5.36 -3.05 -7.12
N VAL A 71 4.25 -3.63 -7.62
CA VAL A 71 4.25 -4.42 -8.85
C VAL A 71 4.61 -3.56 -10.07
N LEU A 72 4.04 -2.35 -10.18
CA LEU A 72 4.32 -1.44 -11.28
C LEU A 72 5.77 -0.92 -11.25
N PHE A 73 6.33 -0.66 -10.06
CA PHE A 73 7.73 -0.30 -9.91
C PHE A 73 8.67 -1.45 -10.31
N ALA A 74 8.35 -2.69 -9.93
CA ALA A 74 9.10 -3.86 -10.37
C ALA A 74 9.06 -4.03 -11.90
N TYR A 75 7.89 -3.83 -12.53
CA TYR A 75 7.75 -3.86 -13.98
C TYR A 75 8.55 -2.74 -14.67
N ALA A 76 8.46 -1.51 -14.17
CA ALA A 76 9.22 -0.38 -14.71
C ALA A 76 10.74 -0.60 -14.55
N GLY A 77 11.19 -1.14 -13.42
CA GLY A 77 12.59 -1.48 -13.17
C GLY A 77 13.10 -2.57 -14.12
N TRP A 78 12.30 -3.61 -14.36
CA TRP A 78 12.62 -4.64 -15.34
C TRP A 78 12.78 -4.08 -16.75
N GLN A 79 11.81 -3.29 -17.21
CA GLN A 79 11.86 -2.66 -18.53
C GLN A 79 13.10 -1.76 -18.68
N TYR A 80 13.45 -1.01 -17.64
CA TYR A 80 14.62 -0.14 -17.63
C TYR A 80 15.93 -0.91 -17.80
N ILE A 81 16.10 -2.03 -17.10
CA ILE A 81 17.31 -2.87 -17.18
C ILE A 81 17.39 -3.57 -18.55
N THR A 82 16.26 -4.04 -19.08
CA THR A 82 16.21 -4.73 -20.38
C THR A 82 16.30 -3.80 -21.60
N ALA A 83 16.32 -2.48 -21.41
CA ALA A 83 16.34 -1.50 -22.50
C ALA A 83 17.65 -1.54 -23.33
N GLY A 84 18.75 -2.08 -22.79
CA GLY A 84 19.98 -2.37 -23.56
C GLY A 84 20.57 -1.18 -24.32
N GLY A 85 20.35 0.06 -23.86
CA GLY A 85 20.82 1.29 -24.52
C GLY A 85 19.84 1.91 -25.53
N GLN A 86 18.65 1.33 -25.74
CA GLN A 86 17.61 1.96 -26.56
C GLN A 86 16.94 3.10 -25.76
N GLU A 87 17.25 4.35 -26.10
CA GLU A 87 16.77 5.54 -25.38
C GLU A 87 15.24 5.61 -25.29
N GLY A 88 14.52 5.12 -26.30
CA GLY A 88 13.05 5.08 -26.31
C GLY A 88 12.48 4.24 -25.17
N LYS A 89 12.99 3.03 -24.95
CA LYS A 89 12.53 2.13 -23.89
C LYS A 89 12.93 2.59 -22.50
N ALA A 90 14.11 3.19 -22.38
CA ALA A 90 14.56 3.80 -21.13
C ALA A 90 13.67 5.00 -20.73
N THR A 91 13.27 5.82 -21.70
CA THR A 91 12.38 6.97 -21.47
C THR A 91 10.98 6.52 -21.08
N GLU A 92 10.45 5.48 -21.72
CA GLU A 92 9.14 4.91 -21.39
C GLU A 92 9.10 4.34 -19.96
N ALA A 93 10.11 3.57 -19.56
CA ALA A 93 10.22 3.03 -18.21
C ALA A 93 10.28 4.15 -17.14
N LYS A 94 11.01 5.24 -17.43
CA LYS A 94 11.12 6.40 -16.54
C LYS A 94 9.80 7.16 -16.41
N LYS A 95 9.00 7.21 -17.48
CA LYS A 95 7.65 7.80 -17.46
C LYS A 95 6.71 7.00 -16.56
N ILE A 96 6.72 5.67 -16.66
CA ILE A 96 5.92 4.79 -15.79
C ILE A 96 6.34 4.99 -14.33
N PHE A 97 7.64 5.01 -14.05
CA PHE A 97 8.17 5.21 -12.71
C PHE A 97 7.67 6.53 -12.08
N TRP A 98 7.74 7.63 -12.82
CA TRP A 98 7.23 8.92 -12.35
C TRP A 98 5.72 8.95 -12.15
N ASN A 99 4.95 8.35 -13.07
CA ASN A 99 3.50 8.30 -12.95
C ASN A 99 3.06 7.55 -11.68
N VAL A 100 3.70 6.41 -11.38
CA VAL A 100 3.42 5.64 -10.17
C VAL A 100 3.85 6.42 -8.92
N GLY A 101 5.03 7.06 -8.95
CA GLY A 101 5.51 7.89 -7.85
C GLY A 101 4.56 9.04 -7.51
N ILE A 102 4.04 9.75 -8.51
CA ILE A 102 3.07 10.84 -8.30
C ILE A 102 1.76 10.28 -7.74
N GLY A 103 1.28 9.14 -8.25
CA GLY A 103 0.08 8.48 -7.73
C GLY A 103 0.21 8.13 -6.24
N LEU A 104 1.35 7.57 -5.83
CA LEU A 104 1.63 7.25 -4.43
C LEU A 104 1.63 8.51 -3.54
N VAL A 105 2.29 9.58 -4.00
CA VAL A 105 2.34 10.86 -3.26
C VAL A 105 0.95 11.47 -3.12
N LEU A 106 0.10 11.40 -4.14
CA LEU A 106 -1.28 11.91 -4.06
C LEU A 106 -2.13 11.13 -3.07
N VAL A 107 -2.04 9.79 -3.05
CA VAL A 107 -2.79 8.95 -2.11
C VAL A 107 -2.38 9.24 -0.66
N LEU A 108 -1.07 9.27 -0.39
CA LEU A 108 -0.55 9.58 0.94
C LEU A 108 -0.83 11.03 1.34
N GLY A 109 -0.72 11.97 0.40
CA GLY A 109 -1.02 13.37 0.60
C GLY A 109 -2.50 13.61 0.92
N ALA A 110 -3.41 12.95 0.21
CA ALA A 110 -4.85 13.05 0.48
C ALA A 110 -5.19 12.55 1.89
N TRP A 111 -4.64 11.41 2.31
CA TRP A 111 -4.82 10.90 3.66
C TRP A 111 -4.28 11.89 4.72
N LEU A 112 -3.09 12.45 4.50
CA LEU A 112 -2.48 13.42 5.41
C LEU A 112 -3.28 14.72 5.52
N ILE A 113 -3.87 15.21 4.42
CA ILE A 113 -4.71 16.41 4.44
C ILE A 113 -5.98 16.19 5.28
N VAL A 114 -6.65 15.06 5.09
CA VAL A 114 -7.85 14.70 5.88
C VAL A 114 -7.49 14.58 7.37
N ASP A 115 -6.38 13.91 7.67
CA ASP A 115 -5.85 13.76 9.03
C ASP A 115 -5.58 15.13 9.68
N LEU A 116 -4.93 16.04 8.95
CA LEU A 116 -4.64 17.39 9.43
C LEU A 116 -5.92 18.19 9.71
N ILE A 117 -6.89 18.17 8.79
CA ILE A 117 -8.16 18.92 8.95
C ILE A 117 -8.92 18.41 10.18
N MET A 118 -9.04 17.09 10.34
CA MET A 118 -9.75 16.50 11.47
C MET A 118 -9.10 16.85 12.80
N LYS A 119 -7.77 16.82 12.89
CA LYS A 119 -7.04 17.22 14.09
C LYS A 119 -7.23 18.70 14.44
N MET A 120 -7.14 19.58 13.44
CA MET A 120 -7.31 21.02 13.64
C MET A 120 -8.72 21.37 14.13
N LEU A 121 -9.73 20.60 13.73
CA LEU A 121 -11.12 20.82 14.12
C LEU A 121 -11.47 20.22 15.49
N VAL A 122 -10.95 19.03 15.82
CA VAL A 122 -11.37 18.26 17.01
C VAL A 122 -10.47 18.51 18.22
N ASN A 123 -9.14 18.47 18.07
CA ASN A 123 -8.22 18.69 19.19
C ASN A 123 -6.83 19.15 18.72
N GLN A 124 -6.54 20.43 18.90
CA GLN A 124 -5.28 21.05 18.50
C GLN A 124 -4.05 20.51 19.26
N SER A 125 -4.25 19.79 20.37
CA SER A 125 -3.20 19.15 21.17
C SER A 125 -2.82 17.77 20.64
N ALA A 126 -3.69 17.12 19.86
CA ALA A 126 -3.51 15.77 19.33
C ALA A 126 -2.79 15.79 17.96
N LEU A 127 -1.66 16.51 17.89
CA LEU A 127 -0.91 16.65 16.64
C LEU A 127 -0.29 15.33 16.16
N PHE A 128 0.03 14.43 17.11
CA PHE A 128 0.72 13.17 16.88
C PHE A 128 -0.24 11.97 16.95
N GLY A 129 -0.29 11.17 15.89
CA GLY A 129 -1.16 9.98 15.76
C GLY A 129 -2.28 10.15 14.72
N PRO A 130 -2.99 9.11 14.27
CA PRO A 130 -4.09 9.23 13.30
C PRO A 130 -5.32 9.92 13.91
N TRP A 131 -6.09 10.65 13.08
CA TRP A 131 -7.34 11.32 13.47
C TRP A 131 -8.42 10.41 14.06
N ASN A 132 -8.31 9.10 13.87
CA ASN A 132 -9.21 8.12 14.45
C ASN A 132 -9.02 7.90 15.97
N GLU A 133 -7.86 8.29 16.52
CA GLU A 133 -7.53 8.13 17.96
C GLU A 133 -8.15 9.25 18.83
N ILE A 134 -8.77 10.27 18.22
CA ILE A 134 -9.34 11.42 18.94
C ILE A 134 -10.74 11.08 19.54
N CYS A 135 -11.14 9.81 19.49
CA CYS A 135 -12.49 9.32 19.73
C CYS A 135 -12.48 8.07 20.61
#